data_AF-A0A7J4NMY3-F1
#
_entry.id   AF-A0A7J4NMY3-F1
#
_cell.length_a   1.000
_cell.length_b   1.000
_cell.length_c   1.000
_cell.angle_alpha   90.00
_cell.angle_beta   90.00
_cell.angle_gamma   90.00
#
_symmetry.space_group_name_H-M   'P 1'
#
loop_
_entity.id
_entity.type
_entity.pdbx_description
1 polymer ?
#
loop_
_entity_poly.entity_id
_entity_poly.type
_entity_poly.pdbx_seq_one_letter_code
_entity_poly.pdbx_strand_id
1 'polypeptide(L)'
;WPLLLMAILMLVYSESGFAVIRNLEYAFRLPESCKKDPEYVTQFDNMLNGHLIHTVGTFLLVSLCAMLALKFDDLILDIVAIFGSSQWSGQVQESLELQLTYGKVISAMLLLISVAGLKYILPWQKIIGFIESYLPDLSSE
;
A
#
# COMPACT_ATOMS: atom_id res chain seq x y z
N TRP A 1 2.38 -10.90 -13.50
CA TRP A 1 0.99 -10.40 -13.57
C TRP A 1 -0.05 -11.27 -12.88
N PRO A 2 -0.20 -12.58 -13.17
CA PRO A 2 -1.31 -13.36 -12.60
C PRO A 2 -1.32 -13.39 -11.05
N LEU A 3 -0.14 -13.42 -10.44
CA LEU A 3 0.03 -13.37 -8.98
C LEU A 3 -0.45 -12.06 -8.35
N LEU A 4 -0.13 -10.91 -8.98
CA LEU A 4 -0.53 -9.59 -8.48
C LEU A 4 -2.05 -9.41 -8.59
N LEU A 5 -2.62 -9.82 -9.72
CA LEU A 5 -4.07 -9.80 -9.91
C LEU A 5 -4.78 -10.69 -8.88
N MET A 6 -4.28 -11.92 -8.67
CA MET A 6 -4.83 -12.83 -7.67
C MET A 6 -4.72 -12.23 -6.26
N ALA A 7 -3.59 -11.62 -5.91
CA ALA A 7 -3.40 -10.99 -4.60
C ALA A 7 -4.39 -9.83 -4.38
N ILE A 8 -4.60 -8.98 -5.39
CA ILE A 8 -5.56 -7.87 -5.32
C ILE A 8 -6.99 -8.40 -5.17
N LEU A 9 -7.37 -9.41 -5.96
CA LEU A 9 -8.69 -10.02 -5.88
C LEU A 9 -8.95 -10.68 -4.52
N MET A 10 -7.97 -11.40 -3.98
CA MET A 10 -8.05 -12.01 -2.65
C MET A 10 -8.19 -10.96 -1.56
N LEU A 11 -7.46 -9.85 -1.67
CA LEU A 11 -7.47 -8.73 -0.73
C LEU A 11 -8.82 -7.98 -0.77
N VAL A 12 -9.37 -7.74 -1.96
CA VAL A 12 -10.72 -7.19 -2.13
C VAL A 12 -11.77 -8.13 -1.56
N TYR A 13 -11.68 -9.43 -1.86
CA TYR A 13 -12.60 -10.44 -1.36
C TYR A 13 -12.58 -10.53 0.17
N SER A 14 -11.39 -10.56 0.79
CA SER A 14 -11.28 -10.69 2.24
C SER A 14 -11.83 -9.47 2.96
N GLU A 15 -11.43 -8.26 2.55
CA GLU A 15 -11.86 -7.04 3.24
C GLU A 15 -13.35 -6.78 3.05
N SER A 16 -13.87 -6.97 1.84
CA SER A 16 -15.31 -6.80 1.59
C SER A 16 -16.14 -7.81 2.39
N GLY A 17 -15.69 -9.06 2.50
CA GLY A 17 -16.33 -10.08 3.34
C GLY A 17 -16.38 -9.69 4.82
N PHE A 18 -15.24 -9.28 5.40
CA PHE A 18 -15.19 -8.85 6.80
C PHE A 18 -15.98 -7.56 7.05
N ALA A 19 -15.91 -6.59 6.14
CA ALA A 19 -16.64 -5.34 6.23
C ALA A 19 -18.16 -5.56 6.22
N VAL A 20 -18.66 -6.44 5.34
CA VAL A 20 -20.09 -6.78 5.29
C VAL A 20 -20.53 -7.43 6.59
N ILE A 21 -19.81 -8.44 7.10
CA ILE A 21 -20.16 -9.11 8.36
C ILE A 21 -20.23 -8.11 9.51
N ARG A 22 -19.20 -7.27 9.67
CA ARG A 22 -19.11 -6.28 10.75
C ARG A 22 -20.24 -5.25 10.68
N ASN A 23 -20.50 -4.68 9.51
CA ASN A 23 -21.53 -3.66 9.34
C ASN A 23 -22.93 -4.23 9.52
N LEU A 24 -23.15 -5.49 9.10
CA LEU A 24 -24.40 -6.19 9.25
C LEU A 24 -24.65 -6.55 10.73
N GLU A 25 -23.65 -7.07 11.44
CA GLU A 25 -23.70 -7.32 12.89
C GLU A 25 -24.01 -6.03 13.68
N TYR A 26 -23.37 -4.92 13.30
CA TYR A 26 -23.68 -3.61 13.88
C TYR A 26 -25.14 -3.21 13.64
N ALA A 27 -25.63 -3.31 12.40
CA ALA A 27 -27.01 -2.99 12.05
C ALA A 27 -28.04 -3.87 12.79
N PHE A 28 -27.72 -5.15 13.03
CA PHE A 28 -28.60 -6.06 13.77
C PHE A 28 -28.66 -5.78 15.27
N ARG A 29 -27.57 -5.26 15.86
CA ARG A 29 -27.51 -4.92 17.30
C ARG A 29 -28.24 -3.63 17.66
N LEU A 30 -28.56 -2.78 16.68
CA LEU A 30 -29.29 -1.54 16.92
C LEU A 30 -30.75 -1.81 17.38
N PRO A 31 -31.27 -1.07 18.37
CA PRO A 31 -32.69 -1.11 18.75
C PRO A 31 -33.59 -0.76 17.56
N GLU A 32 -34.78 -1.37 17.46
CA GLU A 32 -35.69 -1.12 16.32
C GLU A 32 -36.13 0.34 16.18
N SER A 33 -36.19 1.08 17.29
CA SER A 33 -36.47 2.52 17.30
C SER A 33 -35.38 3.34 16.60
N CYS A 34 -34.10 2.97 16.78
CA CYS A 34 -32.97 3.64 16.14
C CYS A 34 -32.85 3.33 14.65
N LYS A 35 -33.39 2.19 14.17
CA LYS A 35 -33.36 1.83 12.74
C LYS A 35 -34.23 2.72 11.86
N LYS A 36 -35.20 3.43 12.45
CA LYS A 36 -36.14 4.31 11.75
C LYS A 36 -35.78 5.79 11.89
N ASP A 37 -34.80 6.10 12.73
CA ASP A 37 -34.39 7.46 13.00
C ASP A 37 -33.44 7.94 11.87
N PRO A 38 -33.78 9.01 11.14
CA PRO A 38 -33.00 9.50 10.02
C PRO A 38 -31.58 9.92 10.42
N GLU A 39 -31.34 10.33 11.67
CA GLU A 39 -30.01 10.72 12.13
C GLU A 39 -29.06 9.52 12.16
N TYR A 40 -29.51 8.38 12.70
CA TYR A 40 -28.71 7.16 12.77
C TYR A 40 -28.42 6.57 11.39
N VAL A 41 -29.36 6.66 10.45
CA VAL A 41 -29.14 6.26 9.06
C VAL A 41 -28.02 7.11 8.43
N THR A 42 -28.07 8.42 8.64
CA THR A 42 -27.06 9.34 8.12
C THR A 42 -25.67 9.08 8.72
N GLN A 43 -25.59 8.78 10.02
CA GLN A 43 -24.32 8.43 10.67
C GLN A 43 -23.74 7.12 10.15
N PHE A 44 -24.58 6.11 9.93
CA PHE A 44 -24.17 4.84 9.36
C PHE A 44 -23.67 4.99 7.93
N ASP A 45 -24.36 5.78 7.10
CA ASP A 45 -23.94 6.10 5.73
C ASP A 45 -22.59 6.82 5.71
N ASN A 46 -22.38 7.80 6.60
CA ASN A 46 -21.10 8.49 6.73
C ASN A 46 -19.96 7.54 7.13
N MET A 47 -20.21 6.64 8.08
CA MET A 47 -19.23 5.61 8.49
C MET A 47 -18.89 4.67 7.33
N LEU A 48 -19.90 4.20 6.60
CA LEU A 48 -19.73 3.32 5.44
C LEU A 48 -18.94 4.00 4.32
N ASN A 49 -19.31 5.23 3.98
CA ASN A 49 -18.66 6.00 2.93
C ASN A 49 -17.20 6.31 3.29
N GLY A 50 -16.94 6.71 4.55
CA GLY A 50 -15.59 6.91 5.05
C GLY A 50 -14.75 5.63 4.98
N HIS A 51 -15.30 4.50 5.43
CA HIS A 51 -14.63 3.21 5.33
C HIS A 51 -14.32 2.85 3.86
N LEU A 52 -15.26 3.07 2.94
CA LEU A 52 -15.09 2.76 1.53
C LEU A 52 -13.97 3.60 0.89
N ILE A 53 -13.93 4.91 1.16
CA ILE A 53 -12.88 5.81 0.69
C ILE A 53 -11.51 5.36 1.19
N HIS A 54 -11.39 5.06 2.49
CA HIS A 54 -10.14 4.58 3.09
C HIS A 54 -9.69 3.23 2.49
N THR A 55 -10.63 2.30 2.30
CA THR A 55 -10.34 0.99 1.72
C THR A 55 -9.84 1.12 0.29
N VAL A 56 -10.52 1.91 -0.56
CA VAL A 56 -10.08 2.15 -1.95
C VAL A 56 -8.70 2.81 -1.98
N GLY A 57 -8.49 3.86 -1.17
CA GLY A 57 -7.19 4.56 -1.10
C GLY A 57 -6.05 3.62 -0.67
N THR A 58 -6.30 2.81 0.35
CA THR A 58 -5.31 1.83 0.85
C THR A 58 -5.00 0.77 -0.20
N PHE A 59 -6.01 0.25 -0.90
CA PHE A 59 -5.81 -0.79 -1.92
C PHE A 59 -5.01 -0.30 -3.11
N LEU A 60 -5.26 0.93 -3.55
CA LEU A 60 -4.48 1.57 -4.60
C LEU A 60 -3.02 1.72 -4.18
N LEU A 61 -2.76 2.24 -2.98
CA LEU A 61 -1.41 2.42 -2.46
C LEU A 61 -0.66 1.09 -2.34
N VAL A 62 -1.30 0.07 -1.76
CA VAL A 62 -0.72 -1.27 -1.61
C VAL A 62 -0.45 -1.92 -2.97
N SER A 63 -1.36 -1.79 -3.93
CA SER A 63 -1.18 -2.32 -5.28
C SER A 63 -0.02 -1.64 -6.01
N LEU A 64 0.12 -0.32 -5.87
CA LEU A 64 1.25 0.44 -6.41
C LEU A 64 2.56 0.00 -5.79
N CYS A 65 2.61 -0.13 -4.47
CA CYS A 65 3.79 -0.62 -3.75
C CYS A 65 4.17 -2.04 -4.19
N ALA A 66 3.19 -2.93 -4.34
CA ALA A 66 3.42 -4.29 -4.83
C ALA A 66 3.94 -4.31 -6.28
N MET A 67 3.43 -3.44 -7.16
CA MET A 67 3.96 -3.31 -8.52
C MET A 67 5.43 -2.88 -8.52
N LEU A 68 5.80 -1.89 -7.70
CA LEU A 68 7.19 -1.46 -7.54
C LEU A 68 8.05 -2.60 -6.98
N ALA A 69 7.57 -3.31 -5.97
CA ALA A 69 8.28 -4.43 -5.36
C ALA A 69 8.60 -5.56 -6.36
N LEU A 70 7.71 -5.82 -7.31
CA LEU A 70 7.91 -6.85 -8.34
C LEU A 70 8.94 -6.47 -9.40
N LYS A 71 9.37 -5.20 -9.45
CA LYS A 71 10.28 -4.66 -10.47
C LYS A 71 11.51 -3.98 -9.86
N PHE A 72 11.71 -4.17 -8.56
CA PHE A 72 12.74 -3.47 -7.81
C PHE A 72 14.15 -3.96 -8.12
N ASP A 73 14.28 -5.25 -8.41
CA ASP A 73 15.47 -5.89 -8.98
C ASP A 73 15.97 -5.19 -10.25
N ASP A 74 15.08 -4.95 -11.23
CA ASP A 74 15.40 -4.25 -12.47
C ASP A 74 15.92 -2.82 -12.18
N LEU A 75 15.27 -2.11 -11.25
CA LEU A 75 15.67 -0.76 -10.85
C LEU A 75 17.07 -0.72 -10.20
N ILE A 76 17.43 -1.73 -9.39
CA ILE A 76 18.78 -1.83 -8.82
C ILE A 76 19.81 -2.03 -9.92
N LEU A 77 19.54 -2.90 -10.90
CA LEU A 77 20.45 -3.15 -12.02
C LEU A 77 20.69 -1.88 -12.83
N ASP A 78 19.64 -1.10 -13.13
CA ASP A 78 19.76 0.19 -13.83
C ASP A 78 20.64 1.18 -13.04
N ILE A 79 20.46 1.26 -11.72
CA ILE A 79 21.29 2.11 -10.85
C ILE A 79 22.75 1.65 -10.89
N VAL A 80 23.01 0.35 -10.70
CA VAL A 80 24.37 -0.22 -10.68
C VAL A 80 25.07 0.00 -12.02
N ALA A 81 24.34 -0.10 -13.15
CA ALA A 81 24.87 0.17 -14.48
C ALA A 81 25.31 1.62 -14.67
N ILE A 82 24.60 2.60 -14.09
CA ILE A 82 24.97 4.02 -14.13
C ILE A 82 26.29 4.28 -13.37
N PHE A 83 26.51 3.56 -12.26
CA PHE A 83 27.76 3.63 -11.47
C PHE A 83 28.86 2.67 -11.97
N GLY A 84 28.66 2.06 -13.15
CA GLY A 84 29.26 0.80 -13.62
C GLY A 84 30.68 0.82 -14.17
N SER A 85 31.62 1.59 -13.60
CA SER A 85 33.04 1.52 -14.01
C SER A 85 33.91 0.63 -13.11
N SER A 86 33.33 -0.08 -12.13
CA SER A 86 34.08 -0.79 -11.09
C SER A 86 33.88 -2.31 -11.13
N GLN A 87 34.90 -3.08 -10.75
CA GLN A 87 34.81 -4.55 -10.63
C GLN A 87 33.69 -5.02 -9.69
N TRP A 88 33.35 -4.19 -8.69
CA TRP A 88 32.24 -4.44 -7.78
C TRP A 88 30.88 -4.40 -8.51
N SER A 89 30.67 -3.43 -9.41
CA SER A 89 29.42 -3.33 -10.17
C SER A 89 29.16 -4.55 -11.07
N GLY A 90 30.21 -5.13 -11.67
CA GLY A 90 30.10 -6.37 -12.44
C GLY A 90 29.70 -7.59 -11.61
N GLN A 91 30.27 -7.74 -10.41
CA GLN A 91 29.93 -8.84 -9.49
C GLN A 91 28.48 -8.74 -8.98
N VAL A 92 28.01 -7.53 -8.71
CA VAL A 92 26.62 -7.28 -8.27
C VAL A 92 25.65 -7.60 -9.40
N GLN A 93 25.95 -7.17 -10.62
CA GLN A 93 25.13 -7.47 -11.80
C GLN A 93 25.03 -8.98 -12.05
N GLU A 94 26.16 -9.70 -12.07
CA GLU A 94 26.18 -11.15 -12.28
C GLU A 94 25.45 -11.91 -11.16
N SER A 95 25.60 -11.48 -9.91
CA SER A 95 24.91 -12.09 -8.76
C SER A 95 23.40 -11.87 -8.80
N LEU A 96 22.95 -10.69 -9.19
CA LEU A 96 21.53 -10.37 -9.33
C LEU A 96 20.92 -11.12 -10.52
N GLU A 97 21.60 -11.18 -11.67
CA GLU A 97 21.14 -11.91 -12.85
C GLU A 97 20.96 -13.42 -12.57
N LEU A 98 21.87 -14.04 -11.81
CA LEU A 98 21.77 -15.47 -11.45
C LEU A 98 20.65 -15.77 -10.43
N GLN A 99 20.38 -14.84 -9.50
CA GLN A 99 19.31 -15.00 -8.50
C GLN A 99 17.89 -14.77 -9.06
N LEU A 100 17.74 -14.20 -10.25
CA LEU A 100 16.45 -13.94 -10.90
C LEU A 100 15.65 -15.20 -11.26
N THR A 101 16.26 -16.39 -11.20
CA THR A 101 15.54 -17.67 -11.34
C THR A 101 14.52 -17.89 -10.20
N TYR A 102 14.71 -17.23 -9.04
CA TYR A 102 13.77 -17.14 -7.91
C TYR A 102 13.31 -15.68 -7.65
N GLY A 103 13.40 -14.81 -8.66
CA GLY A 103 13.60 -13.36 -8.51
C GLY A 103 12.52 -12.55 -7.79
N LYS A 104 11.25 -12.98 -7.79
CA LYS A 104 10.16 -12.14 -7.25
C LYS A 104 10.12 -12.02 -5.73
N VAL A 105 10.51 -13.06 -5.01
CA VAL A 105 10.58 -13.00 -3.54
C VAL A 105 11.79 -12.16 -3.11
N ILE A 106 12.92 -12.36 -3.78
CA ILE A 106 14.16 -11.62 -3.49
C ILE A 106 13.99 -10.13 -3.79
N SER A 107 13.37 -9.77 -4.92
CA SER A 107 13.05 -8.37 -5.26
C SER A 107 12.20 -7.70 -4.18
N ALA A 108 11.20 -8.40 -3.63
CA ALA A 108 10.40 -7.88 -2.54
C ALA A 108 11.21 -7.71 -1.23
N MET A 109 12.08 -8.67 -0.90
CA MET A 109 12.95 -8.57 0.28
C MET A 109 13.99 -7.45 0.15
N LEU A 110 14.57 -7.28 -1.04
CA LEU A 110 15.48 -6.16 -1.33
C LEU A 110 14.78 -4.82 -1.17
N LEU A 111 13.54 -4.68 -1.68
CA LEU A 111 12.76 -3.45 -1.47
C LEU A 111 12.56 -3.16 0.02
N LEU A 112 12.19 -4.16 0.82
CA LEU A 112 11.99 -3.98 2.26
C LEU A 112 13.26 -3.51 2.97
N ILE A 113 14.41 -4.10 2.64
CA ILE A 113 15.71 -3.70 3.20
C ILE A 113 16.07 -2.28 2.76
N SER A 114 15.86 -1.95 1.48
CA SER A 114 16.12 -0.60 0.95
C SER A 114 15.24 0.45 1.61
N VAL A 115 13.94 0.20 1.78
CA VAL A 115 13.02 1.10 2.47
C VAL A 115 13.39 1.25 3.96
N ALA A 116 13.77 0.15 4.62
CA ALA A 116 14.24 0.19 6.00
C ALA A 116 15.52 1.02 6.16
N GLY A 117 16.45 0.93 5.19
CA GLY A 117 17.64 1.78 5.12
C GLY A 117 17.31 3.25 4.85
N LEU A 118 16.35 3.51 3.96
CA LEU A 118 15.92 4.86 3.60
C LEU A 118 15.35 5.64 4.79
N LYS A 119 14.81 4.95 5.80
CA LYS A 119 14.44 5.52 7.11
C LYS A 119 15.54 6.39 7.71
N TYR A 120 16.79 5.98 7.58
CA TYR A 120 17.95 6.64 8.18
C TYR A 120 18.59 7.69 7.26
N ILE A 121 18.35 7.60 5.96
CA ILE A 121 18.95 8.49 4.95
C ILE A 121 18.10 9.75 4.75
N LEU A 122 16.77 9.60 4.69
CA LEU A 122 15.88 10.72 4.40
C LEU A 122 15.34 11.37 5.68
N PRO A 123 15.31 12.72 5.75
CA PRO A 123 14.72 13.44 6.88
C PRO A 123 13.18 13.44 6.75
N TRP A 124 12.55 12.30 6.99
CA TRP A 124 11.10 12.09 6.80
C TRP A 124 10.23 13.15 7.48
N GLN A 125 10.61 13.58 8.69
CA GLN A 125 9.89 14.62 9.43
C GLN A 125 9.80 15.94 8.64
N LYS A 126 10.86 16.32 7.91
CA LYS A 126 10.87 17.54 7.08
C LYS A 126 10.03 17.37 5.82
N ILE A 127 10.04 16.18 5.22
CA ILE A 127 9.28 15.88 4.01
C ILE A 127 7.78 15.91 4.33
N ILE A 128 7.37 15.26 5.42
CA ILE A 128 5.96 15.24 5.85
C ILE A 128 5.50 16.65 6.24
N GLY A 129 6.28 17.40 7.03
CA GLY A 129 5.94 18.78 7.37
C GLY A 129 5.87 19.72 6.15
N PHE A 130 6.63 19.44 5.09
CA PHE A 130 6.48 20.13 3.82
C PHE A 130 5.19 19.74 3.11
N ILE A 131 4.82 18.46 3.08
CA ILE A 131 3.57 18.03 2.42
C ILE A 131 2.34 18.60 3.13
N GLU A 132 2.35 18.59 4.46
CA GLU A 132 1.26 19.12 5.30
C GLU A 132 1.03 20.61 5.07
N SER A 133 2.09 21.39 4.83
CA SER A 133 1.94 22.83 4.59
C SER A 133 1.28 23.21 3.27
N TYR A 134 1.22 22.29 2.30
CA TYR A 134 0.51 22.48 1.03
C TYR A 134 -0.84 21.76 0.97
N LEU A 135 -1.18 20.95 1.97
CA LEU A 135 -2.50 20.32 2.02
C LEU A 135 -3.52 21.37 2.50
N PRO A 136 -4.64 21.55 1.79
CA PRO A 136 -5.73 22.36 2.29
C PRO A 136 -6.30 21.73 3.56
N ASP A 137 -6.61 22.58 4.54
CA ASP A 137 -7.21 22.15 5.80
C ASP A 137 -8.68 21.74 5.59
N LEU A 138 -8.88 20.47 5.28
CA LEU A 138 -10.17 19.83 5.04
C LEU A 138 -11.04 19.71 6.32
N SER A 139 -10.58 20.22 7.47
CA SER A 139 -11.34 20.23 8.73
C SER A 139 -12.18 21.49 8.93
N SER A 140 -12.14 22.44 7.98
CA SER A 140 -12.75 23.78 8.11
C SER A 140 -14.05 23.99 7.31
N GLU A 141 -14.74 22.93 6.90
CA GLU A 141 -16.12 22.96 6.39
C GLU A 141 -17.07 22.13 7.25
#